data_AF-A0A3D5EBH4-F1
#
_entry.id   AF-A0A3D5EBH4-F1
#
_cell.length_a   1.000
_cell.length_b   1.000
_cell.length_c   1.000
_cell.angle_alpha   90.00
_cell.angle_beta   90.00
_cell.angle_gamma   90.00
#
_symmetry.space_group_name_H-M   'P 1'
#
loop_
_entity.id
_entity.type
_entity.pdbx_description
1 polymer ?
#
loop_
_entity_poly.entity_id
_entity_poly.type
_entity_poly.pdbx_seq_one_letter_code
_entity_poly.pdbx_strand_id
1 'polypeptide(L)'
;MQKIPLLRYLLLTVLLTMITQAHAAIKSINDFTEKMTHFSGYFSFYYDTENGKLYLEVDKLDQQFLLQQSLPYGVGSNDIGLDRGQLGDTHLVQFERFGDKVMLRAINTYYRANTNNLAEQQSIKEAFASSILAGFSVVAQSDTAVLVDYTPYLLSDVHGVSRRLSATGQGSFNLDSNRSAVYLARSKAFEKNTELEAVLTFQGNNPGKYVRQVSADPYALTVHMHHSLIELPDDNYTPRKFHPQAGFWSIEHKDYAAALGESMYVRYIPRHRLAKKDPS
;
A
#
# COMPACT_ATOMS: atom_id res chain seq x y z
N MET A 1 -9.80 -57.02 42.23
CA MET A 1 -10.82 -56.17 41.57
C MET A 1 -10.70 -54.75 42.12
N GLN A 2 -9.86 -53.91 41.50
CA GLN A 2 -9.69 -52.50 41.89
C GLN A 2 -10.85 -51.69 41.32
N LYS A 3 -11.67 -51.09 42.19
CA LYS A 3 -12.70 -50.12 41.81
C LYS A 3 -12.02 -48.78 41.53
N ILE A 4 -11.80 -48.47 40.25
CA ILE A 4 -11.36 -47.14 39.81
C ILE A 4 -12.54 -46.18 40.06
N PRO A 5 -12.37 -45.05 40.76
CA PRO A 5 -13.49 -44.23 41.18
C PRO A 5 -14.05 -43.42 40.00
N LEU A 6 -15.35 -43.60 39.75
CA LEU A 6 -16.18 -42.88 38.77
C LEU A 6 -15.99 -41.34 38.82
N LEU A 7 -15.55 -40.83 39.97
CA LEU A 7 -15.30 -39.42 40.24
C LEU A 7 -14.14 -38.82 39.41
N ARG A 8 -13.14 -39.64 39.02
CA ARG A 8 -12.04 -39.17 38.16
C ARG A 8 -12.49 -38.92 36.72
N TYR A 9 -13.43 -39.70 36.21
CA TYR A 9 -13.97 -39.49 34.86
C TYR A 9 -14.89 -38.28 34.79
N LEU A 10 -15.66 -38.00 35.86
CA LEU A 10 -16.51 -36.81 35.94
C LEU A 10 -15.67 -35.51 35.97
N LEU A 11 -14.57 -35.50 36.72
CA LEU A 11 -13.64 -34.36 36.74
C LEU A 11 -12.91 -34.18 35.39
N LEU A 12 -12.58 -35.27 34.68
CA LEU A 12 -11.95 -35.19 33.37
C LEU A 12 -12.91 -34.71 32.27
N THR A 13 -14.20 -35.05 32.36
CA THR A 13 -15.22 -34.56 31.41
C THR A 13 -15.60 -33.10 31.62
N VAL A 14 -15.58 -32.60 32.86
CA VAL A 14 -15.86 -31.18 33.16
C VAL A 14 -14.67 -30.28 32.78
N LEU A 15 -13.44 -30.78 32.87
CA LEU A 15 -12.25 -30.04 32.44
C LEU A 15 -12.13 -29.96 30.90
N LEU A 16 -12.69 -30.90 30.16
CA LEU A 16 -12.67 -30.91 28.69
C LEU A 16 -13.70 -29.96 28.05
N THR A 17 -14.75 -29.57 28.78
CA THR A 17 -15.76 -28.59 28.30
C THR A 17 -15.36 -27.12 28.54
N MET A 18 -14.28 -26.87 29.26
CA MET A 18 -13.75 -25.52 29.53
C MET A 18 -12.65 -25.07 28.54
N ILE A 19 -12.53 -25.74 27.39
CA ILE A 19 -11.89 -25.13 26.21
C ILE A 19 -12.97 -24.32 25.49
N THR A 20 -13.55 -23.34 26.19
CA THR A 20 -14.24 -22.25 25.53
C THR A 20 -13.18 -21.48 24.78
N GLN A 21 -13.22 -21.55 23.44
CA GLN A 21 -12.48 -20.64 22.58
C GLN A 21 -12.82 -19.21 23.00
N ALA A 22 -11.96 -18.59 23.80
CA ALA A 22 -11.95 -17.16 23.98
C ALA A 22 -11.46 -16.56 22.66
N HIS A 23 -12.34 -16.49 21.66
CA HIS A 23 -12.20 -15.47 20.64
C HIS A 23 -12.38 -14.15 21.38
N ALA A 24 -11.26 -13.50 21.72
CA ALA A 24 -11.31 -12.14 22.23
C ALA A 24 -12.13 -11.32 21.23
N ALA A 25 -13.28 -10.81 21.67
CA ALA A 25 -14.12 -9.98 20.82
C ALA A 25 -13.29 -8.77 20.36
N ILE A 26 -13.20 -8.56 19.05
CA ILE A 26 -12.56 -7.38 18.47
C ILE A 26 -13.26 -6.15 19.04
N LYS A 27 -12.49 -5.19 19.56
CA LYS A 27 -13.02 -3.96 20.15
C LYS A 27 -13.73 -3.11 19.09
N SER A 28 -14.64 -2.24 19.53
CA SER A 28 -15.19 -1.21 18.64
C SER A 28 -14.08 -0.21 18.26
N ILE A 29 -14.19 0.42 17.08
CA ILE A 29 -13.24 1.46 16.67
C ILE A 29 -13.21 2.59 17.72
N ASN A 30 -14.38 3.06 18.14
CA ASN A 30 -14.51 4.12 19.14
C ASN A 30 -13.77 3.82 20.45
N ASP A 31 -13.93 2.60 20.98
CA ASP A 31 -13.27 2.20 22.23
C ASP A 31 -11.75 2.06 22.05
N PHE A 32 -11.31 1.60 20.87
CA PHE A 32 -9.89 1.43 20.58
C PHE A 32 -9.19 2.78 20.38
N THR A 33 -9.87 3.77 19.80
CA THR A 33 -9.29 5.05 19.40
C THR A 33 -9.62 6.21 20.35
N GLU A 34 -10.22 5.95 21.52
CA GLU A 34 -10.73 6.98 22.45
C GLU A 34 -9.70 8.09 22.77
N LYS A 35 -8.41 7.71 22.87
CA LYS A 35 -7.30 8.62 23.20
C LYS A 35 -6.42 9.00 22.01
N MET A 36 -6.82 8.64 20.80
CA MET A 36 -6.02 8.88 19.59
C MET A 36 -6.47 10.16 18.89
N THR A 37 -5.55 10.80 18.17
CA THR A 37 -5.90 11.96 17.33
C THR A 37 -6.54 11.45 16.04
N HIS A 38 -7.78 11.85 15.77
CA HIS A 38 -8.52 11.49 14.56
C HIS A 38 -8.29 12.49 13.42
N PHE A 39 -8.02 11.98 12.22
CA PHE A 39 -7.88 12.74 10.99
C PHE A 39 -8.87 12.24 9.95
N SER A 40 -9.87 13.06 9.63
CA SER A 40 -10.93 12.72 8.67
C SER A 40 -10.50 13.02 7.24
N GLY A 41 -10.65 12.05 6.33
CA GLY A 41 -10.39 12.24 4.90
C GLY A 41 -10.81 11.03 4.08
N TYR A 42 -10.23 10.85 2.89
CA TYR A 42 -10.61 9.79 1.94
C TYR A 42 -10.54 8.40 2.58
N PHE A 43 -9.41 8.11 3.21
CA PHE A 43 -9.34 7.13 4.29
C PHE A 43 -9.00 7.88 5.58
N SER A 44 -9.91 7.86 6.54
CA SER A 44 -9.65 8.42 7.86
C SER A 44 -8.54 7.64 8.56
N PHE A 45 -7.75 8.31 9.37
CA PHE A 45 -6.74 7.65 10.18
C PHE A 45 -6.69 8.20 11.60
N TYR A 46 -6.18 7.37 12.50
CA TYR A 46 -5.99 7.68 13.90
C TYR A 46 -4.51 7.59 14.23
N TYR A 47 -4.00 8.59 14.93
CA TYR A 47 -2.62 8.59 15.41
C TYR A 47 -2.57 8.45 16.93
N ASP A 48 -1.90 7.40 17.37
CA ASP A 48 -1.57 7.16 18.77
C ASP A 48 -0.26 7.87 19.09
N THR A 49 -0.38 9.02 19.75
CA THR A 49 0.77 9.84 20.14
C THR A 49 1.64 9.19 21.21
N GLU A 50 1.08 8.28 22.03
CA GLU A 50 1.82 7.61 23.09
C GLU A 50 2.73 6.51 22.51
N ASN A 51 2.22 5.74 21.55
CA ASN A 51 2.96 4.62 20.95
C ASN A 51 3.58 4.93 19.57
N GLY A 52 3.32 6.11 19.01
CA GLY A 52 3.81 6.51 17.68
C GLY A 52 3.23 5.69 16.54
N LYS A 53 2.00 5.17 16.71
CA LYS A 53 1.35 4.28 15.75
C LYS A 53 0.30 4.99 14.92
N LEU A 54 0.17 4.56 13.68
CA LEU A 54 -0.86 5.03 12.76
C LEU A 54 -1.80 3.88 12.39
N TYR A 55 -3.08 4.11 12.65
CA TYR A 55 -4.15 3.18 12.33
C TYR A 55 -5.02 3.76 11.22
N LEU A 56 -5.27 2.98 10.17
CA LEU A 56 -6.08 3.40 9.04
C LEU A 56 -7.48 2.80 9.18
N GLU A 57 -8.51 3.63 9.02
CA GLU A 57 -9.89 3.17 8.92
C GLU A 57 -10.19 2.79 7.47
N VAL A 58 -10.62 1.56 7.26
CA VAL A 58 -10.99 1.01 5.95
C VAL A 58 -12.50 0.78 5.94
N ASP A 59 -13.21 1.69 5.29
CA ASP A 59 -14.66 1.75 5.14
C ASP A 59 -15.13 1.38 3.71
N LYS A 60 -14.19 1.23 2.77
CA LYS A 60 -14.42 0.99 1.34
C LYS A 60 -13.66 -0.25 0.86
N LEU A 61 -14.06 -1.43 1.32
CA LEU A 61 -13.52 -2.70 0.82
C LEU A 61 -13.90 -2.89 -0.66
N ASP A 62 -13.01 -3.54 -1.41
CA ASP A 62 -13.13 -3.83 -2.85
C ASP A 62 -13.28 -2.60 -3.77
N GLN A 63 -13.23 -1.38 -3.22
CA GLN A 63 -13.19 -0.15 -3.99
C GLN A 63 -11.76 0.18 -4.42
N GLN A 64 -11.58 0.42 -5.71
CA GLN A 64 -10.29 0.78 -6.27
C GLN A 64 -9.92 2.24 -6.00
N PHE A 65 -8.65 2.49 -5.73
CA PHE A 65 -8.06 3.80 -5.52
C PHE A 65 -6.61 3.81 -6.03
N LEU A 66 -6.00 5.00 -6.15
CA LEU A 66 -4.59 5.11 -6.52
C LEU A 66 -3.74 5.15 -5.26
N LEU A 67 -2.71 4.30 -5.21
CA LEU A 67 -1.60 4.42 -4.28
C LEU A 67 -0.41 5.00 -5.03
N GLN A 68 0.02 6.20 -4.66
CA GLN A 68 1.27 6.79 -5.13
C GLN A 68 2.31 6.75 -4.01
N GLN A 69 3.45 6.16 -4.30
CA GLN A 69 4.61 6.18 -3.41
C GLN A 69 5.62 7.22 -3.90
N SER A 70 6.33 7.86 -2.99
CA SER A 70 7.38 8.80 -3.37
C SER A 70 8.44 8.94 -2.30
N LEU A 71 9.55 9.56 -2.70
CA LEU A 71 10.68 9.89 -1.86
C LEU A 71 10.77 11.42 -1.71
N PRO A 72 9.95 12.07 -0.84
CA PRO A 72 10.02 13.50 -0.66
C PRO A 72 11.43 13.98 -0.38
N TYR A 73 12.17 13.29 0.50
CA TYR A 73 13.55 13.61 0.85
C TYR A 73 14.44 12.45 0.41
N GLY A 74 15.25 12.69 -0.63
CA GLY A 74 16.21 11.72 -1.15
C GLY A 74 17.59 11.81 -0.49
N VAL A 75 18.56 11.11 -1.06
CA VAL A 75 19.95 11.05 -0.54
C VAL A 75 20.85 12.17 -1.07
N GLY A 76 20.39 12.93 -2.07
CA GLY A 76 21.13 14.07 -2.60
C GLY A 76 22.27 13.71 -3.56
N SER A 77 22.18 12.58 -4.26
CA SER A 77 23.14 12.17 -5.29
C SER A 77 22.45 11.56 -6.51
N ASN A 78 22.61 12.23 -7.65
CA ASN A 78 22.07 11.77 -8.93
C ASN A 78 22.66 10.41 -9.35
N ASP A 79 23.94 10.14 -9.02
CA ASP A 79 24.61 8.86 -9.32
C ASP A 79 24.00 7.67 -8.57
N ILE A 80 23.44 7.90 -7.38
CA ILE A 80 22.69 6.89 -6.62
C ILE A 80 21.27 6.75 -7.20
N GLY A 81 20.70 7.86 -7.67
CA GLY A 81 19.37 7.92 -8.29
C GLY A 81 18.22 7.81 -7.30
N LEU A 82 18.42 8.33 -6.08
CA LEU A 82 17.44 8.47 -5.00
C LEU A 82 17.23 9.96 -4.72
N ASP A 83 16.58 10.63 -5.67
CA ASP A 83 16.49 12.09 -5.70
C ASP A 83 15.30 12.62 -4.89
N ARG A 84 15.43 13.87 -4.43
CA ARG A 84 14.37 14.57 -3.70
C ARG A 84 13.12 14.74 -4.57
N GLY A 85 11.95 14.37 -4.05
CA GLY A 85 10.69 14.48 -4.76
C GLY A 85 10.51 13.45 -5.88
N GLN A 86 11.34 12.41 -5.91
CA GLN A 86 11.21 11.34 -6.88
C GLN A 86 9.90 10.56 -6.65
N LEU A 87 9.10 10.45 -7.70
CA LEU A 87 7.94 9.56 -7.71
C LEU A 87 8.42 8.11 -7.79
N GLY A 88 7.89 7.28 -6.91
CA GLY A 88 8.01 5.83 -6.96
C GLY A 88 6.86 5.22 -7.76
N ASP A 89 6.55 3.97 -7.43
CA ASP A 89 5.50 3.24 -8.11
C ASP A 89 4.11 3.86 -7.87
N THR A 90 3.30 3.83 -8.92
CA THR A 90 1.86 4.14 -8.88
C THR A 90 1.10 2.85 -9.09
N HIS A 91 0.23 2.50 -8.14
CA HIS A 91 -0.58 1.30 -8.22
C HIS A 91 -2.06 1.65 -8.22
N LEU A 92 -2.83 0.98 -9.09
CA LEU A 92 -4.27 0.85 -8.89
C LEU A 92 -4.48 -0.25 -7.86
N VAL A 93 -5.03 0.09 -6.70
CA VAL A 93 -5.12 -0.81 -5.55
C VAL A 93 -6.52 -0.89 -4.99
N GLN A 94 -6.80 -1.92 -4.22
CA GLN A 94 -8.01 -2.04 -3.40
C GLN A 94 -7.69 -2.79 -2.11
N PHE A 95 -8.49 -2.53 -1.06
CA PHE A 95 -8.45 -3.30 0.18
C PHE A 95 -9.39 -4.50 0.10
N GLU A 96 -8.91 -5.68 0.47
CA GLU A 96 -9.69 -6.93 0.46
C GLU A 96 -9.64 -7.56 1.85
N ARG A 97 -10.78 -7.99 2.40
CA ARG A 97 -10.83 -8.64 3.70
C ARG A 97 -10.79 -10.16 3.56
N PHE A 98 -9.86 -10.79 4.27
CA PHE A 98 -9.73 -12.24 4.41
C PHE A 98 -9.70 -12.61 5.89
N GLY A 99 -10.87 -12.84 6.47
CA GLY A 99 -11.01 -13.16 7.90
C GLY A 99 -10.58 -11.99 8.80
N ASP A 100 -9.53 -12.22 9.58
CA ASP A 100 -8.93 -11.27 10.53
C ASP A 100 -7.88 -10.34 9.89
N LYS A 101 -7.65 -10.48 8.58
CA LYS A 101 -6.71 -9.66 7.82
C LYS A 101 -7.38 -8.84 6.75
N VAL A 102 -6.81 -7.67 6.49
CA VAL A 102 -7.08 -6.86 5.32
C VAL A 102 -5.82 -6.86 4.46
N MET A 103 -5.97 -7.04 3.16
CA MET A 103 -4.86 -7.07 2.20
C MET A 103 -4.98 -5.89 1.26
N LEU A 104 -3.88 -5.21 0.99
CA LEU A 104 -3.79 -4.20 -0.06
C LEU A 104 -3.32 -4.86 -1.34
N ARG A 105 -4.25 -5.07 -2.28
CA ARG A 105 -3.95 -5.68 -3.58
C ARG A 105 -3.66 -4.61 -4.61
N ALA A 106 -2.54 -4.71 -5.32
CA ALA A 106 -2.30 -4.03 -6.58
C ALA A 106 -2.90 -4.81 -7.75
N ILE A 107 -3.79 -4.15 -8.47
CA ILE A 107 -4.47 -4.66 -9.66
C ILE A 107 -3.55 -4.56 -10.87
N ASN A 108 -3.53 -5.61 -11.68
CA ASN A 108 -2.78 -5.61 -12.92
C ASN A 108 -3.50 -4.76 -13.97
N THR A 109 -2.90 -3.63 -14.33
CA THR A 109 -3.47 -2.70 -15.32
C THR A 109 -2.87 -2.89 -16.72
N TYR A 110 -1.95 -3.83 -16.92
CA TYR A 110 -1.34 -4.06 -18.23
C TYR A 110 -2.07 -5.12 -19.06
N TYR A 111 -2.63 -6.14 -18.42
CA TYR A 111 -3.41 -7.19 -19.08
C TYR A 111 -4.90 -7.00 -18.80
N ARG A 112 -5.71 -6.75 -19.84
CA ARG A 112 -7.13 -6.41 -19.71
C ARG A 112 -7.96 -7.17 -20.74
N ALA A 113 -9.27 -7.23 -20.51
CA ALA A 113 -10.26 -7.58 -21.53
C ALA A 113 -11.28 -6.43 -21.60
N ASN A 114 -11.20 -5.60 -22.65
CA ASN A 114 -12.13 -4.48 -22.82
C ASN A 114 -13.41 -4.98 -23.52
N THR A 115 -14.18 -5.77 -22.79
CA THR A 115 -15.38 -6.47 -23.26
C THR A 115 -16.49 -6.31 -22.22
N ASN A 116 -17.74 -6.48 -22.64
CA ASN A 116 -18.87 -6.58 -21.69
C ASN A 116 -19.09 -8.01 -21.19
N ASN A 117 -18.29 -8.97 -21.67
CA ASN A 117 -18.38 -10.37 -21.26
C ASN A 117 -17.65 -10.59 -19.92
N LEU A 118 -18.42 -10.83 -18.86
CA LEU A 118 -17.89 -11.06 -17.51
C LEU A 118 -16.99 -12.30 -17.42
N ALA A 119 -17.24 -13.33 -18.22
CA ALA A 119 -16.40 -14.54 -18.20
C ALA A 119 -15.01 -14.29 -18.80
N GLU A 120 -14.92 -13.46 -19.84
CA GLU A 120 -13.64 -13.04 -20.41
C GLU A 120 -12.86 -12.16 -19.42
N GLN A 121 -13.52 -11.18 -18.80
CA GLN A 121 -12.89 -10.35 -17.76
C GLN A 121 -12.36 -11.19 -16.60
N GLN A 122 -13.16 -12.14 -16.11
CA GLN A 122 -12.75 -13.04 -15.03
C GLN A 122 -11.58 -13.94 -15.45
N SER A 123 -11.61 -14.50 -16.67
CA SER A 123 -10.52 -15.33 -17.18
C SER A 123 -9.19 -14.57 -17.21
N ILE A 124 -9.19 -13.29 -17.62
CA ILE A 124 -7.97 -12.47 -17.62
C ILE A 124 -7.52 -12.14 -16.19
N LYS A 125 -8.46 -11.85 -15.28
CA LYS A 125 -8.16 -11.64 -13.86
C LYS A 125 -7.49 -12.86 -13.21
N GLU A 126 -7.89 -14.06 -13.61
CA GLU A 126 -7.32 -15.32 -13.12
C GLU A 126 -6.01 -15.70 -13.83
N ALA A 127 -5.88 -15.37 -15.11
CA ALA A 127 -4.72 -15.71 -15.93
C ALA A 127 -3.49 -14.82 -15.65
N PHE A 128 -3.71 -13.56 -15.24
CA PHE A 128 -2.63 -12.61 -14.98
C PHE A 128 -2.56 -12.23 -13.51
N ALA A 129 -1.40 -12.49 -12.91
CA ALA A 129 -1.18 -12.24 -11.49
C ALA A 129 -1.36 -10.75 -11.14
N SER A 130 -2.09 -10.53 -10.05
CA SER A 130 -2.05 -9.33 -9.22
C SER A 130 -1.05 -9.53 -8.08
N SER A 131 -0.79 -8.48 -7.29
CA SER A 131 0.15 -8.54 -6.17
C SER A 131 -0.51 -8.09 -4.87
N ILE A 132 -0.31 -8.81 -3.77
CA ILE A 132 -0.58 -8.28 -2.43
C ILE A 132 0.65 -7.46 -2.02
N LEU A 133 0.47 -6.14 -1.90
CA LEU A 133 1.53 -5.22 -1.47
C LEU A 133 1.75 -5.27 0.03
N ALA A 134 0.67 -5.43 0.80
CA ALA A 134 0.69 -5.48 2.25
C ALA A 134 -0.49 -6.26 2.81
N GLY A 135 -0.30 -6.84 4.00
CA GLY A 135 -1.36 -7.43 4.80
C GLY A 135 -1.36 -6.82 6.18
N PHE A 136 -2.55 -6.49 6.68
CA PHE A 136 -2.76 -5.81 7.94
C PHE A 136 -3.66 -6.65 8.84
N SER A 137 -3.36 -6.66 10.14
CA SER A 137 -4.24 -7.23 11.15
C SER A 137 -5.34 -6.22 11.50
N VAL A 138 -6.58 -6.71 11.60
CA VAL A 138 -7.70 -5.91 12.12
C VAL A 138 -7.56 -5.77 13.63
N VAL A 139 -7.47 -4.53 14.13
CA VAL A 139 -7.31 -4.23 15.56
C VAL A 139 -8.62 -3.82 16.24
N ALA A 140 -9.54 -3.27 15.46
CA ALA A 140 -10.88 -2.88 15.88
C ALA A 140 -11.82 -2.89 14.67
N GLN A 141 -13.13 -2.93 14.89
CA GLN A 141 -14.11 -2.87 13.81
C GLN A 141 -15.40 -2.18 14.25
N SER A 142 -16.16 -1.68 13.28
CA SER A 142 -17.54 -1.21 13.42
C SER A 142 -18.43 -2.01 12.46
N ASP A 143 -19.70 -1.63 12.36
CA ASP A 143 -20.64 -2.25 11.41
C ASP A 143 -20.26 -1.97 9.95
N THR A 144 -19.55 -0.87 9.68
CA THR A 144 -19.25 -0.38 8.33
C THR A 144 -17.77 -0.31 7.99
N ALA A 145 -16.87 -0.41 8.97
CA ALA A 145 -15.44 -0.23 8.75
C ALA A 145 -14.59 -1.17 9.61
N VAL A 146 -13.35 -1.37 9.19
CA VAL A 146 -12.31 -2.05 9.98
C VAL A 146 -11.14 -1.12 10.21
N LEU A 147 -10.55 -1.17 11.40
CA LEU A 147 -9.36 -0.43 11.74
C LEU A 147 -8.14 -1.35 11.64
N VAL A 148 -7.12 -0.92 10.90
CA VAL A 148 -5.90 -1.69 10.66
C VAL A 148 -4.66 -0.96 11.14
N ASP A 149 -3.68 -1.67 11.70
CA ASP A 149 -2.36 -1.09 12.01
C ASP A 149 -1.57 -0.92 10.71
N TYR A 150 -1.51 0.31 10.20
CA TYR A 150 -0.86 0.65 8.94
C TYR A 150 0.64 0.96 9.12
N THR A 151 1.07 1.17 10.36
CA THR A 151 2.44 1.55 10.73
C THR A 151 3.50 0.67 10.07
N PRO A 152 3.41 -0.68 10.08
CA PRO A 152 4.47 -1.53 9.51
C PRO A 152 4.67 -1.31 8.01
N TYR A 153 3.59 -1.06 7.26
CA TYR A 153 3.68 -0.80 5.84
C TYR A 153 4.19 0.61 5.55
N LEU A 154 3.72 1.61 6.29
CA LEU A 154 4.22 2.98 6.18
C LEU A 154 5.72 3.08 6.50
N LEU A 155 6.21 2.25 7.42
CA LEU A 155 7.62 2.18 7.77
C LEU A 155 8.46 1.27 6.85
N SER A 156 7.90 0.73 5.76
CA SER A 156 8.62 -0.21 4.90
C SER A 156 9.36 0.47 3.74
N ASP A 157 10.41 -0.18 3.22
CA ASP A 157 11.17 0.29 2.05
C ASP A 157 10.40 0.04 0.73
N VAL A 158 9.29 0.74 0.56
CA VAL A 158 8.45 0.60 -0.63
C VAL A 158 9.13 1.15 -1.90
N HIS A 159 10.02 2.14 -1.74
CA HIS A 159 10.73 2.78 -2.84
C HIS A 159 11.97 1.99 -3.30
N GLY A 160 12.37 0.96 -2.55
CA GLY A 160 13.50 0.08 -2.86
C GLY A 160 14.86 0.76 -2.71
N VAL A 161 15.02 1.62 -1.70
CA VAL A 161 16.27 2.30 -1.33
C VAL A 161 17.39 1.30 -1.10
N SER A 162 17.16 0.26 -0.29
CA SER A 162 18.14 -0.79 -0.01
C SER A 162 18.60 -1.48 -1.30
N ARG A 163 17.63 -1.82 -2.17
CA ARG A 163 17.90 -2.45 -3.48
C ARG A 163 18.70 -1.53 -4.38
N ARG A 164 18.35 -0.23 -4.44
CA ARG A 164 19.03 0.75 -5.27
C ARG A 164 20.48 0.99 -4.83
N LEU A 165 20.72 1.12 -3.52
CA LEU A 165 22.06 1.30 -2.97
C LEU A 165 22.96 0.11 -3.30
N SER A 166 22.44 -1.11 -3.13
CA SER A 166 23.18 -2.33 -3.49
C SER A 166 23.48 -2.39 -4.99
N ALA A 167 22.48 -2.14 -5.84
CA ALA A 167 22.62 -2.19 -7.30
C ALA A 167 23.60 -1.14 -7.86
N THR A 168 23.75 -0.01 -7.19
CA THR A 168 24.66 1.10 -7.58
C THR A 168 26.02 1.02 -6.86
N GLY A 169 26.32 -0.10 -6.20
CA GLY A 169 27.62 -0.32 -5.53
C GLY A 169 27.86 0.60 -4.34
N GLN A 170 26.79 1.07 -3.69
CA GLN A 170 26.86 1.99 -2.55
C GLN A 170 26.85 1.32 -1.19
N GLY A 171 26.94 -0.01 -1.15
CA GLY A 171 26.98 -0.81 0.08
C GLY A 171 25.69 -1.61 0.27
N SER A 172 25.64 -2.35 1.38
CA SER A 172 24.46 -3.12 1.77
C SER A 172 23.79 -2.46 2.95
N PHE A 173 22.59 -1.95 2.72
CA PHE A 173 21.79 -1.23 3.70
C PHE A 173 20.49 -1.96 3.96
N ASN A 174 20.07 -2.02 5.22
CA ASN A 174 18.79 -2.56 5.65
C ASN A 174 18.05 -1.51 6.47
N LEU A 175 16.73 -1.50 6.34
CA LEU A 175 15.87 -0.64 7.14
C LEU A 175 16.08 -0.94 8.63
N ASP A 176 16.25 0.12 9.41
CA ASP A 176 16.36 0.09 10.86
C ASP A 176 15.06 0.63 11.48
N SER A 177 14.19 -0.29 11.90
CA SER A 177 12.88 0.06 12.48
C SER A 177 12.99 0.86 13.77
N ASN A 178 14.09 0.73 14.53
CA ASN A 178 14.27 1.49 15.79
C ASN A 178 14.62 2.97 15.54
N ARG A 179 15.16 3.27 14.36
CA ARG A 179 15.48 4.64 13.91
C ARG A 179 14.54 5.13 12.82
N SER A 180 13.34 4.54 12.74
CA SER A 180 12.31 4.90 11.78
C SER A 180 11.00 5.19 12.52
N ALA A 181 10.25 6.19 12.05
CA ALA A 181 9.04 6.63 12.72
C ALA A 181 8.07 7.30 11.75
N VAL A 182 6.80 7.37 12.16
CA VAL A 182 5.77 8.14 11.45
C VAL A 182 6.10 9.63 11.54
N TYR A 183 6.06 10.33 10.41
CA TYR A 183 6.27 11.76 10.34
C TYR A 183 4.94 12.50 10.28
N LEU A 184 4.34 12.73 11.45
CA LEU A 184 2.98 13.28 11.56
C LEU A 184 2.83 14.68 10.96
N ALA A 185 3.86 15.52 11.01
CA ALA A 185 3.79 16.91 10.51
C ALA A 185 3.40 17.02 9.02
N ARG A 186 3.62 15.95 8.25
CA ARG A 186 3.25 15.85 6.83
C ARG A 186 2.20 14.78 6.54
N SER A 187 1.69 14.12 7.58
CA SER A 187 0.59 13.18 7.46
C SER A 187 -0.74 13.91 7.62
N LYS A 188 -1.58 13.89 6.58
CA LYS A 188 -2.81 14.69 6.48
C LYS A 188 -3.91 13.90 5.79
N ALA A 189 -5.15 14.18 6.17
CA ALA A 189 -6.32 13.61 5.54
C ALA A 189 -7.14 14.73 4.89
N PHE A 190 -7.58 14.50 3.66
CA PHE A 190 -8.42 15.39 2.86
C PHE A 190 -9.53 14.57 2.22
N GLU A 191 -10.58 15.23 1.74
CA GLU A 191 -11.77 14.57 1.17
C GLU A 191 -11.44 13.53 0.09
N LYS A 192 -10.46 13.84 -0.79
CA LYS A 192 -10.12 13.01 -1.96
C LYS A 192 -8.79 12.28 -1.86
N ASN A 193 -8.04 12.52 -0.79
CA ASN A 193 -6.74 11.87 -0.60
C ASN A 193 -6.31 11.84 0.87
N THR A 194 -5.60 10.77 1.23
CA THR A 194 -4.92 10.63 2.51
C THR A 194 -3.43 10.54 2.25
N GLU A 195 -2.68 11.45 2.86
CA GLU A 195 -1.25 11.65 2.70
C GLU A 195 -0.55 11.18 3.98
N LEU A 196 0.35 10.20 3.89
CA LEU A 196 1.03 9.61 5.03
C LEU A 196 2.54 9.61 4.79
N GLU A 197 3.30 10.13 5.74
CA GLU A 197 4.76 10.25 5.61
C GLU A 197 5.48 9.54 6.76
N ALA A 198 6.63 8.95 6.47
CA ALA A 198 7.53 8.38 7.46
C ALA A 198 8.97 8.81 7.22
N VAL A 199 9.70 8.94 8.32
CA VAL A 199 11.16 9.07 8.31
C VAL A 199 11.74 7.67 8.49
N LEU A 200 12.53 7.23 7.52
CA LEU A 200 13.13 5.89 7.51
C LEU A 200 14.63 6.00 7.54
N THR A 201 15.25 5.26 8.46
CA THR A 201 16.71 5.16 8.54
C THR A 201 17.15 3.77 8.09
N PHE A 202 18.17 3.74 7.26
CA PHE A 202 18.79 2.54 6.76
C PHE A 202 20.20 2.43 7.35
N GLN A 203 20.45 1.32 8.05
CA GLN A 203 21.78 0.98 8.55
C GLN A 203 22.49 0.08 7.56
N GLY A 204 23.77 0.33 7.30
CA GLY A 204 24.49 -0.45 6.31
C GLY A 204 25.98 -0.51 6.53
N ASN A 205 26.61 -1.37 5.74
CA ASN A 205 28.04 -1.60 5.75
C ASN A 205 28.63 -1.38 4.35
N ASN A 206 29.94 -1.13 4.31
CA ASN A 206 30.70 -0.86 3.09
C ASN A 206 30.13 0.28 2.23
N PRO A 207 29.92 1.49 2.80
CA PRO A 207 29.34 2.57 2.02
C PRO A 207 30.20 2.93 0.82
N GLY A 208 29.55 3.12 -0.32
CA GLY A 208 30.23 3.52 -1.56
C GLY A 208 30.69 4.97 -1.52
N LYS A 209 31.42 5.37 -2.56
CA LYS A 209 31.98 6.72 -2.69
C LYS A 209 30.91 7.81 -2.55
N TYR A 210 29.79 7.66 -3.25
CA TYR A 210 28.77 8.72 -3.29
C TYR A 210 28.04 8.85 -1.97
N VAL A 211 27.68 7.73 -1.33
CA VAL A 211 27.11 7.74 0.03
C VAL A 211 28.01 8.51 0.98
N ARG A 212 29.32 8.20 1.01
CA ARG A 212 30.28 8.90 1.88
C ARG A 212 30.37 10.41 1.63
N GLN A 213 30.06 10.86 0.42
CA GLN A 213 30.13 12.28 0.03
C GLN A 213 28.89 13.07 0.44
N VAL A 214 27.72 12.41 0.51
CA VAL A 214 26.43 13.11 0.70
C VAL A 214 25.79 12.87 2.07
N SER A 215 26.23 11.86 2.81
CA SER A 215 25.71 11.53 4.13
C SER A 215 26.51 12.19 5.26
N ALA A 216 25.82 12.60 6.33
CA ALA A 216 26.49 12.98 7.58
C ALA A 216 27.18 11.77 8.26
N ASP A 217 26.53 10.60 8.25
CA ASP A 217 27.12 9.32 8.64
C ASP A 217 26.96 8.31 7.49
N PRO A 218 28.06 7.85 6.87
CA PRO A 218 28.00 6.89 5.77
C PRO A 218 27.39 5.54 6.12
N TYR A 219 27.26 5.17 7.40
CA TYR A 219 26.70 3.89 7.83
C TYR A 219 25.21 3.99 8.21
N ALA A 220 24.64 5.21 8.17
CA ALA A 220 23.27 5.49 8.54
C ALA A 220 22.64 6.53 7.60
N LEU A 221 21.80 6.07 6.68
CA LEU A 221 21.12 6.93 5.70
C LEU A 221 19.66 7.12 6.09
N THR A 222 19.24 8.36 6.28
CA THR A 222 17.84 8.69 6.58
C THR A 222 17.19 9.38 5.39
N VAL A 223 16.00 8.92 5.02
CA VAL A 223 15.16 9.46 3.96
C VAL A 223 13.73 9.62 4.46
N HIS A 224 12.91 10.35 3.69
CA HIS A 224 11.47 10.40 3.92
C HIS A 224 10.76 9.62 2.81
N MET A 225 9.80 8.78 3.20
CA MET A 225 8.92 8.07 2.29
C MET A 225 7.48 8.50 2.51
N HIS A 226 6.73 8.51 1.41
CA HIS A 226 5.39 9.07 1.43
C HIS A 226 4.41 8.21 0.64
N HIS A 227 3.28 7.89 1.25
CA HIS A 227 2.16 7.17 0.67
C HIS A 227 1.01 8.15 0.48
N SER A 228 0.53 8.28 -0.75
CA SER A 228 -0.68 9.04 -1.07
C SER A 228 -1.76 8.07 -1.55
N LEU A 229 -2.85 7.98 -0.79
CA LEU A 229 -4.03 7.17 -1.10
C LEU A 229 -5.08 8.11 -1.70
N ILE A 230 -5.35 7.99 -2.99
CA ILE A 230 -6.09 9.00 -3.77
C ILE A 230 -7.34 8.37 -4.39
N GLU A 231 -8.47 9.05 -4.25
CA GLU A 231 -9.71 8.73 -4.94
C GLU A 231 -9.50 8.65 -6.47
N LEU A 232 -10.13 7.69 -7.13
CA LEU A 232 -10.12 7.66 -8.60
C LEU A 232 -10.89 8.85 -9.17
N PRO A 233 -10.41 9.46 -10.26
CA PRO A 233 -11.19 10.44 -10.99
C PRO A 233 -12.41 9.77 -11.65
N ASP A 234 -13.39 10.58 -12.06
CA ASP A 234 -14.53 10.09 -12.83
C ASP A 234 -14.14 9.52 -14.20
N ASP A 235 -15.05 8.74 -14.79
CA ASP A 235 -14.82 8.01 -16.05
C ASP A 235 -14.97 8.87 -17.32
N ASN A 236 -15.16 10.20 -17.21
CA ASN A 236 -15.33 11.08 -18.37
C ASN A 236 -13.99 11.51 -18.99
N TYR A 237 -12.95 10.68 -18.93
CA TYR A 237 -11.69 10.92 -19.62
C TYR A 237 -11.72 10.26 -21.00
N THR A 238 -11.49 11.04 -22.05
CA THR A 238 -11.34 10.51 -23.42
C THR A 238 -9.87 10.29 -23.76
N PRO A 239 -9.41 9.02 -23.90
CA PRO A 239 -8.03 8.72 -24.31
C PRO A 239 -7.79 9.14 -25.76
N ARG A 240 -6.53 9.44 -26.10
CA ARG A 240 -6.11 9.71 -27.47
C ARG A 240 -5.25 8.55 -27.98
N LYS A 241 -5.70 7.89 -29.05
CA LYS A 241 -4.95 6.80 -29.68
C LYS A 241 -3.58 7.28 -30.14
N PHE A 242 -2.56 6.46 -29.88
CA PHE A 242 -1.20 6.73 -30.32
C PHE A 242 -1.01 6.48 -31.81
N HIS A 243 -0.21 7.32 -32.46
CA HIS A 243 0.27 7.11 -33.81
C HIS A 243 1.80 7.27 -33.84
N PRO A 244 2.56 6.36 -34.47
CA PRO A 244 4.03 6.41 -34.47
C PRO A 244 4.61 7.71 -35.03
N GLN A 245 3.91 8.37 -35.95
CA GLN A 245 4.32 9.64 -36.55
C GLN A 245 3.84 10.88 -35.76
N ALA A 246 3.23 10.70 -34.58
CA ALA A 246 2.70 11.82 -33.79
C ALA A 246 3.78 12.63 -33.06
N GLY A 247 5.02 12.13 -32.94
CA GLY A 247 6.08 12.78 -32.15
C GLY A 247 5.86 12.73 -30.63
N PHE A 248 4.89 11.95 -30.16
CA PHE A 248 4.65 11.68 -28.74
C PHE A 248 5.25 10.33 -28.34
N TRP A 249 5.41 10.09 -27.04
CA TRP A 249 5.57 8.74 -26.51
C TRP A 249 4.20 8.11 -26.23
N SER A 250 4.16 6.78 -26.06
CA SER A 250 2.93 6.05 -25.77
C SER A 250 2.97 5.40 -24.39
N ILE A 251 1.79 5.29 -23.77
CA ILE A 251 1.50 4.23 -22.79
C ILE A 251 0.79 3.08 -23.50
N GLU A 252 0.97 1.87 -23.01
CA GLU A 252 0.49 0.64 -23.64
C GLU A 252 -0.15 -0.29 -22.62
N HIS A 253 -1.17 -1.03 -23.05
CA HIS A 253 -1.65 -2.24 -22.40
C HIS A 253 -2.02 -3.29 -23.46
N LYS A 254 -2.24 -4.53 -23.02
CA LYS A 254 -2.71 -5.63 -23.88
C LYS A 254 -4.19 -5.90 -23.61
N ASP A 255 -4.97 -5.90 -24.68
CA ASP A 255 -6.38 -6.25 -24.69
C ASP A 255 -6.58 -7.67 -25.23
N TYR A 256 -6.95 -8.58 -24.35
CA TYR A 256 -7.18 -10.00 -24.66
C TYR A 256 -8.58 -10.26 -25.21
N ALA A 257 -9.44 -9.24 -25.28
CA ALA A 257 -10.70 -9.30 -26.00
C ALA A 257 -10.56 -8.87 -27.48
N ALA A 258 -9.34 -8.59 -27.95
CA ALA A 258 -9.10 -8.23 -29.34
C ALA A 258 -9.53 -9.35 -30.30
N ALA A 259 -10.12 -8.96 -31.44
CA ALA A 259 -10.57 -9.90 -32.45
C ALA A 259 -9.39 -10.70 -33.05
N LEU A 260 -9.67 -11.90 -33.55
CA LEU A 260 -8.66 -12.74 -34.21
C LEU A 260 -8.06 -12.00 -35.41
N GLY A 261 -6.73 -11.94 -35.47
CA GLY A 261 -5.98 -11.24 -36.51
C GLY A 261 -5.69 -9.78 -36.22
N GLU A 262 -6.32 -9.19 -35.20
CA GLU A 262 -6.03 -7.82 -34.74
C GLU A 262 -4.90 -7.81 -33.70
N SER A 263 -4.24 -6.65 -33.56
CA SER A 263 -3.22 -6.45 -32.54
C SER A 263 -3.86 -6.35 -31.15
N MET A 264 -3.39 -7.15 -30.20
CA MET A 264 -3.74 -7.01 -28.78
C MET A 264 -3.17 -5.73 -28.14
N TYR A 265 -2.15 -5.11 -28.76
CA TYR A 265 -1.54 -3.90 -28.22
C TYR A 265 -2.44 -2.69 -28.43
N VAL A 266 -2.83 -2.06 -27.32
CA VAL A 266 -3.56 -0.80 -27.31
C VAL A 266 -2.68 0.30 -26.75
N ARG A 267 -2.45 1.34 -27.56
CA ARG A 267 -1.53 2.44 -27.24
C ARG A 267 -2.25 3.78 -27.21
N TYR A 268 -1.97 4.56 -26.16
CA TYR A 268 -2.49 5.92 -25.98
C TYR A 268 -1.36 6.93 -25.80
N ILE A 269 -1.65 8.18 -26.15
CA ILE A 269 -0.78 9.34 -25.87
C ILE A 269 -1.07 9.82 -24.44
N PRO A 270 -0.06 9.89 -23.56
CA PRO A 270 -0.19 10.55 -22.27
C PRO A 270 -0.45 12.04 -22.44
N ARG A 271 -1.46 12.56 -21.76
CA ARG A 271 -1.80 13.99 -21.78
C ARG A 271 -2.53 14.40 -20.51
N HIS A 272 -2.46 15.68 -20.20
CA HIS A 272 -3.26 16.26 -19.12
C HIS A 272 -4.75 16.27 -19.48
N ARG A 273 -5.60 15.97 -18.49
CA ARG A 273 -7.06 16.16 -18.57
C ARG A 273 -7.39 17.64 -18.38
N LEU A 274 -7.27 18.42 -19.45
CA LEU A 274 -7.58 19.85 -19.46
C LEU A 274 -8.96 20.09 -20.04
N ALA A 275 -9.79 20.81 -19.31
CA ALA A 275 -11.00 21.45 -19.82
C ALA A 275 -10.76 22.96 -19.80
N LYS A 276 -11.02 23.64 -20.93
CA LYS A 276 -10.98 25.10 -20.94
C LYS A 276 -12.04 25.62 -19.96
N LYS A 277 -11.67 26.58 -19.12
CA LYS A 277 -12.63 27.29 -18.25
C LYS A 277 -13.63 28.08 -19.08
N ASP A 278 -13.16 28.72 -20.14
CA ASP A 278 -13.98 29.35 -21.16
C ASP A 278 -13.82 28.56 -22.47
N PRO A 279 -14.85 27.82 -22.94
CA PRO A 279 -14.76 27.00 -24.15
C PRO A 279 -14.55 27.82 -25.43
N SER A 280 -14.87 29.11 -25.41
CA SER A 280 -14.81 30.00 -26.58
C SER A 280 -13.38 30.34 -27.02
#